data_AF-A0A813ICF0-F1
#
_entry.id   AF-A0A813ICF0-F1
#
_cell.length_a   1.000
_cell.length_b   1.000
_cell.length_c   1.000
_cell.angle_alpha   90.00
_cell.angle_beta   90.00
_cell.angle_gamma   90.00
#
_symmetry.space_group_name_H-M   'P 1'
#
loop_
_entity.id
_entity.type
_entity.pdbx_description
1 polymer ?
#
loop_
_entity_poly.entity_id
_entity_poly.type
_entity_poly.pdbx_seq_one_letter_code
_entity_poly.pdbx_strand_id
1 'polypeptide(L)'
;MLEKVGLDASLKDGLPVALKTKPSERGKFAQQTVEYAEALMLKHVAATEAKLGSKDSEAASRAQAVTGAEAALAAATHLKEQSEEATAAAEATLAEKTKELAAARKAEKALEPKAKHVNVACEDAKRSLEEVQALAAKFQALCEEPAPTTAEAEEEEMPEAPTTVAEVEASAEAPTVAEVVA
;
A
#
# COMPACT_ATOMS: atom_id res chain seq x y z
N MET A 1 -36.85 53.11 36.63
CA MET A 1 -37.22 53.78 37.91
C MET A 1 -38.73 53.81 38.14
N LEU A 2 -39.59 53.76 37.12
CA LEU A 2 -41.06 53.69 37.26
C LEU A 2 -41.57 52.37 37.89
N GLU A 3 -40.96 51.23 37.53
CA GLU A 3 -41.28 49.91 38.13
C GLU A 3 -41.07 49.87 39.65
N LYS A 4 -40.11 50.65 40.18
CA LYS A 4 -39.80 50.68 41.62
C LYS A 4 -40.80 51.48 42.45
N VAL A 5 -41.70 52.23 41.82
CA VAL A 5 -42.67 53.11 42.51
C VAL A 5 -44.12 52.61 42.37
N GLY A 6 -44.35 51.44 41.76
CA GLY A 6 -45.68 50.85 41.58
C GLY A 6 -46.58 51.57 40.55
N LEU A 7 -46.05 52.58 39.85
CA LEU A 7 -46.77 53.38 38.85
C LEU A 7 -47.26 52.54 37.66
N ASP A 8 -46.53 51.46 37.32
CA ASP A 8 -46.92 50.54 36.25
C ASP A 8 -48.25 49.83 36.50
N ALA A 9 -48.61 49.57 37.77
CA ALA A 9 -49.88 48.91 38.11
C ALA A 9 -51.08 49.86 37.89
N SER A 10 -50.99 51.11 38.39
CA SER A 10 -52.03 52.12 38.15
C SER A 10 -52.18 52.49 36.67
N LEU A 11 -51.08 52.51 35.90
CA LEU A 11 -51.14 52.72 34.45
C LEU A 11 -51.80 51.52 33.75
N LYS A 12 -51.50 50.29 34.16
CA LYS A 12 -52.15 49.07 33.66
C LYS A 12 -53.65 49.06 33.92
N ASP A 13 -54.06 49.39 35.14
CA ASP A 13 -55.46 49.36 35.55
C ASP A 13 -56.26 50.54 34.96
N GLY A 14 -55.59 51.69 34.75
CA GLY A 14 -56.17 52.88 34.12
C GLY A 14 -56.32 52.79 32.61
N LEU A 15 -55.51 51.95 31.93
CA LEU A 15 -55.51 51.85 30.47
C LEU A 15 -56.86 51.41 29.87
N PRO A 16 -57.57 50.38 30.39
CA PRO A 16 -58.90 50.01 29.90
C PRO A 16 -59.93 51.14 30.01
N VAL A 17 -59.86 51.95 31.07
CA VAL A 17 -60.76 53.11 31.27
C VAL A 17 -60.41 54.23 30.29
N ALA A 18 -59.12 54.49 30.08
CA ALA A 18 -58.62 55.46 29.10
C ALA A 18 -58.98 55.08 27.65
N LEU A 19 -58.94 53.79 27.32
CA LEU A 19 -59.29 53.30 25.97
C LEU A 19 -60.82 53.35 25.71
N LYS A 20 -61.65 53.18 26.75
CA LYS A 20 -63.12 53.26 26.66
C LYS A 20 -63.65 54.70 26.62
N THR A 21 -62.89 55.67 27.14
CA THR A 21 -63.25 57.09 27.09
C THR A 21 -62.91 57.69 25.73
N LYS A 22 -63.82 58.53 25.18
CA LYS A 22 -63.60 59.21 23.90
C LYS A 22 -62.35 60.06 23.98
N PRO A 23 -61.52 60.14 22.93
CA PRO A 23 -60.28 60.94 22.95
C PRO A 23 -60.46 62.39 23.39
N SER A 24 -61.60 63.01 23.04
CA SER A 24 -61.95 64.39 23.43
C SER A 24 -62.32 64.56 24.91
N GLU A 25 -62.64 63.46 25.61
CA GLU A 25 -63.07 63.45 27.01
C GLU A 25 -61.98 62.88 27.95
N ARG A 26 -60.84 62.45 27.40
CA ARG A 26 -59.71 61.94 28.19
C ARG A 26 -59.06 63.07 28.97
N GLY A 27 -59.04 62.96 30.30
CA GLY A 27 -58.20 63.82 31.14
C GLY A 27 -56.70 63.57 30.91
N LYS A 28 -55.85 64.47 31.42
CA LYS A 28 -54.38 64.40 31.27
C LYS A 28 -53.79 63.05 31.66
N PHE A 29 -54.28 62.44 32.74
CA PHE A 29 -53.85 61.11 33.17
C PHE A 29 -54.17 60.04 32.10
N ALA A 30 -55.39 60.02 31.57
CA ALA A 30 -55.79 59.05 30.54
C ALA A 30 -54.98 59.22 29.24
N GLN A 31 -54.63 60.46 28.86
CA GLN A 31 -53.73 60.72 27.73
C GLN A 31 -52.32 60.17 27.99
N GLN A 32 -51.72 60.49 29.13
CA GLN A 32 -50.39 59.98 29.50
C GLN A 32 -50.36 58.45 29.63
N THR A 33 -51.44 57.83 30.12
CA THR A 33 -51.56 56.37 30.18
C THR A 33 -51.54 55.73 28.78
N VAL A 34 -52.21 56.35 27.81
CA VAL A 34 -52.19 55.88 26.41
C VAL A 34 -50.83 56.09 25.77
N GLU A 35 -50.23 57.28 25.92
CA GLU A 35 -48.88 57.58 25.41
C GLU A 35 -47.83 56.62 25.98
N TYR A 36 -47.90 56.33 27.29
CA TYR A 36 -47.01 55.37 27.93
C TYR A 36 -47.21 53.96 27.39
N ALA A 37 -48.46 53.52 27.21
CA ALA A 37 -48.77 52.21 26.66
C ALA A 37 -48.28 52.07 25.21
N GLU A 38 -48.45 53.09 24.38
CA GLU A 38 -47.93 53.13 23.00
C GLU A 38 -46.40 53.06 22.99
N ALA A 39 -45.72 53.86 23.82
CA ALA A 39 -44.27 53.83 23.94
C ALA A 39 -43.77 52.45 24.41
N LEU A 40 -44.46 51.83 25.37
CA LEU A 40 -44.13 50.50 25.86
C LEU A 40 -44.34 49.42 24.78
N MET A 41 -45.44 49.50 24.02
CA MET A 41 -45.70 48.61 22.88
C MET A 41 -44.62 48.76 21.80
N LEU A 42 -44.27 49.99 21.40
CA LEU A 42 -43.20 50.24 20.43
C LEU A 42 -41.86 49.69 20.91
N LYS A 43 -41.53 49.85 22.20
CA LYS A 43 -40.33 49.26 22.80
C LYS A 43 -40.35 47.73 22.72
N HIS A 44 -41.49 47.09 22.99
CA HIS A 44 -41.62 45.63 22.88
C HIS A 44 -41.55 45.13 21.43
N VAL A 45 -42.14 45.86 20.47
CA VAL A 45 -42.02 45.57 19.04
C VAL A 45 -40.55 45.63 18.63
N ALA A 46 -39.86 46.74 18.89
CA ALA A 46 -38.44 46.90 18.57
C ALA A 46 -37.56 45.82 19.24
N ALA A 47 -37.84 45.47 20.50
CA ALA A 47 -37.11 44.40 21.19
C ALA A 47 -37.37 43.02 20.57
N THR A 48 -38.58 42.78 20.06
CA THR A 48 -38.94 41.50 19.40
C THR A 48 -38.33 41.42 18.01
N GLU A 49 -38.33 42.52 17.25
CA GLU A 49 -37.65 42.64 15.96
C GLU A 49 -36.14 42.41 16.11
N ALA A 50 -35.51 43.04 17.10
CA ALA A 50 -34.10 42.82 17.38
C ALA A 50 -33.80 41.35 17.74
N LYS A 51 -34.65 40.72 18.55
CA LYS A 51 -34.54 39.29 18.87
C LYS A 51 -34.72 38.41 17.63
N LEU A 52 -35.67 38.73 16.77
CA LEU A 52 -35.91 37.99 15.53
C LEU A 52 -34.68 38.08 14.61
N GLY A 53 -34.17 39.29 14.37
CA GLY A 53 -32.97 39.48 13.56
C GLY A 53 -31.73 38.76 14.13
N SER A 54 -31.58 38.71 15.45
CA SER A 54 -30.50 37.94 16.08
C SER A 54 -30.63 36.43 15.84
N LYS A 55 -31.85 35.90 15.87
CA LYS A 55 -32.12 34.48 15.59
C LYS A 55 -31.90 34.12 14.13
N ASP A 56 -32.24 35.01 13.20
CA ASP A 56 -31.99 34.78 11.77
C ASP A 56 -30.49 34.73 11.47
N SER A 57 -29.71 35.62 12.08
CA SER A 57 -28.24 35.61 12.00
C SER A 57 -27.65 34.33 12.59
N GLU A 58 -28.14 33.90 13.77
CA GLU A 58 -27.71 32.65 14.38
C GLU A 58 -28.07 31.43 13.54
N ALA A 59 -29.28 31.39 12.96
CA ALA A 59 -29.73 30.32 12.08
C ALA A 59 -28.86 30.24 10.80
N ALA A 60 -28.52 31.39 10.20
CA ALA A 60 -27.64 31.45 9.05
C ALA A 60 -26.22 30.94 9.39
N SER A 61 -25.67 31.35 10.54
CA SER A 61 -24.36 30.87 11.02
C SER A 61 -24.36 29.36 11.26
N ARG A 62 -25.42 28.82 11.89
CA ARG A 62 -25.58 27.37 12.10
C ARG A 62 -25.69 26.62 10.77
N ALA A 63 -26.44 27.14 9.80
CA ALA A 63 -26.57 26.53 8.47
C ALA A 63 -25.22 26.46 7.73
N GLN A 64 -24.43 27.54 7.80
CA GLN A 64 -23.07 27.56 7.25
C GLN A 64 -22.15 26.56 7.95
N ALA A 65 -22.22 26.48 9.29
CA ALA A 65 -21.43 25.53 10.06
C ALA A 65 -21.78 24.07 9.71
N VAL A 66 -23.06 23.75 9.56
CA VAL A 66 -23.52 22.41 9.13
C VAL A 66 -23.01 22.09 7.73
N THR A 67 -23.16 23.02 6.77
CA THR A 67 -22.66 22.84 5.40
C THR A 67 -21.14 22.59 5.39
N GLY A 68 -20.39 23.33 6.21
CA GLY A 68 -18.95 23.14 6.35
C GLY A 68 -18.58 21.79 6.97
N ALA A 69 -19.32 21.36 8.00
CA ALA A 69 -19.12 20.06 8.64
C ALA A 69 -19.43 18.90 7.69
N GLU A 70 -20.50 18.99 6.90
CA GLU A 70 -20.86 17.99 5.89
C GLU A 70 -19.79 17.88 4.80
N ALA A 71 -19.29 19.01 4.30
CA ALA A 71 -18.20 19.03 3.32
C ALA A 71 -16.91 18.41 3.88
N ALA A 72 -16.56 18.72 5.13
CA ALA A 72 -15.40 18.14 5.81
C ALA A 72 -15.56 16.62 6.02
N LEU A 73 -16.75 16.16 6.39
CA LEU A 73 -17.07 14.74 6.55
C LEU A 73 -16.97 13.98 5.23
N ALA A 74 -17.49 14.56 4.13
CA ALA A 74 -17.38 13.98 2.80
C ALA A 74 -15.91 13.84 2.36
N ALA A 75 -15.10 14.88 2.57
CA ALA A 75 -13.67 14.85 2.26
C ALA A 75 -12.91 13.81 3.10
N ALA A 76 -13.21 13.72 4.40
CA ALA A 76 -12.58 12.73 5.29
C ALA A 76 -12.97 11.29 4.92
N THR A 77 -14.24 11.06 4.55
CA THR A 77 -14.71 9.75 4.09
C THR A 77 -13.99 9.32 2.82
N HIS A 78 -13.89 10.21 1.83
CA HIS A 78 -13.17 9.93 0.59
C HIS A 78 -11.67 9.63 0.83
N LEU A 79 -11.00 10.40 1.69
CA LEU A 79 -9.60 10.13 2.04
C LEU A 79 -9.42 8.78 2.73
N LYS A 80 -10.37 8.40 3.59
CA LYS A 80 -10.37 7.10 4.26
C LYS A 80 -10.48 5.97 3.24
N GLU A 81 -11.43 6.06 2.30
CA GLU A 81 -11.61 5.06 1.23
C GLU A 81 -10.33 4.89 0.40
N GLN A 82 -9.70 6.00 -0.01
CA GLN A 82 -8.43 5.96 -0.74
C GLN A 82 -7.31 5.27 0.07
N SER A 83 -7.25 5.53 1.38
CA SER A 83 -6.26 4.91 2.26
C SER A 83 -6.51 3.41 2.43
N GLU A 84 -7.77 2.98 2.54
CA GLU A 84 -8.14 1.56 2.63
C GLU A 84 -7.79 0.81 1.34
N GLU A 85 -8.09 1.39 0.17
CA GLU A 85 -7.71 0.84 -1.13
C GLU A 85 -6.19 0.71 -1.29
N ALA A 86 -5.44 1.76 -0.94
CA ALA A 86 -3.98 1.75 -1.00
C ALA A 86 -3.37 0.69 -0.07
N THR A 87 -3.93 0.53 1.12
CA THR A 87 -3.48 -0.48 2.09
C THR A 87 -3.75 -1.90 1.57
N ALA A 88 -4.95 -2.15 1.05
CA ALA A 88 -5.30 -3.44 0.47
C ALA A 88 -4.38 -3.82 -0.71
N ALA A 89 -4.07 -2.86 -1.59
CA ALA A 89 -3.14 -3.08 -2.70
C ALA A 89 -1.70 -3.38 -2.22
N ALA A 90 -1.24 -2.68 -1.18
CA ALA A 90 0.07 -2.92 -0.58
C ALA A 90 0.16 -4.31 0.07
N GLU A 91 -0.89 -4.73 0.80
CA GLU A 91 -0.97 -6.06 1.41
C GLU A 91 -0.97 -7.17 0.36
N ALA A 92 -1.73 -7.01 -0.73
CA ALA A 92 -1.73 -7.96 -1.84
C ALA A 92 -0.32 -8.11 -2.45
N THR A 93 0.35 -6.99 -2.72
CA THR A 93 1.72 -6.97 -3.26
C THR A 93 2.70 -7.64 -2.30
N LEU A 94 2.61 -7.35 -1.00
CA LEU A 94 3.47 -7.96 0.02
C LEU A 94 3.26 -9.48 0.10
N ALA A 95 2.01 -9.95 0.00
CA ALA A 95 1.69 -11.38 -0.01
C ALA A 95 2.29 -12.08 -1.23
N GLU A 96 2.21 -11.49 -2.42
CA GLU A 96 2.85 -12.01 -3.64
C GLU A 96 4.37 -12.06 -3.51
N LYS A 97 5.00 -10.96 -3.09
CA LYS A 97 6.47 -10.91 -2.91
C LYS A 97 6.96 -11.88 -1.85
N THR A 98 6.18 -12.11 -0.80
CA THR A 98 6.50 -13.12 0.21
C THR A 98 6.48 -14.54 -0.38
N LYS A 99 5.51 -14.85 -1.26
CA LYS A 99 5.46 -16.14 -1.98
C LYS A 99 6.63 -16.29 -2.94
N GLU A 100 6.93 -15.27 -3.74
CA GLU A 100 8.08 -15.25 -4.66
C GLU A 100 9.39 -15.50 -3.91
N LEU A 101 9.60 -14.79 -2.80
CA LEU A 101 10.80 -14.93 -1.97
C LEU A 101 10.91 -16.35 -1.37
N ALA A 102 9.79 -16.92 -0.90
CA ALA A 102 9.78 -18.29 -0.40
C ALA A 102 10.13 -19.30 -1.50
N ALA A 103 9.61 -19.11 -2.72
CA ALA A 103 9.94 -19.95 -3.87
C ALA A 103 11.41 -19.82 -4.28
N ALA A 104 11.95 -18.60 -4.33
CA ALA A 104 13.36 -18.33 -4.62
C ALA A 104 14.29 -18.99 -3.60
N ARG A 105 13.99 -18.87 -2.30
CA ARG A 105 14.74 -19.55 -1.23
C ARG A 105 14.70 -21.08 -1.36
N LYS A 106 13.57 -21.63 -1.78
CA LYS A 106 13.46 -23.08 -2.03
C LYS A 106 14.32 -23.51 -3.22
N ALA A 107 14.32 -22.72 -4.31
CA ALA A 107 15.15 -22.97 -5.48
C ALA A 107 16.64 -22.89 -5.14
N GLU A 108 17.06 -21.87 -4.39
CA GLU A 108 18.43 -21.72 -3.89
C GLU A 108 18.88 -22.95 -3.10
N LYS A 109 18.09 -23.38 -2.11
CA LYS A 109 18.37 -24.59 -1.32
C LYS A 109 18.45 -25.86 -2.18
N ALA A 110 17.65 -25.95 -3.25
CA ALA A 110 17.68 -27.09 -4.16
C ALA A 110 18.95 -27.12 -5.05
N LEU A 111 19.62 -25.98 -5.24
CA LEU A 111 20.88 -25.90 -5.99
C LEU A 111 22.10 -26.28 -5.14
N GLU A 112 22.03 -26.15 -3.81
CA GLU A 112 23.12 -26.50 -2.90
C GLU A 112 23.72 -27.92 -3.11
N PRO A 113 22.91 -29.01 -3.19
CA PRO A 113 23.47 -30.33 -3.43
C PRO A 113 24.07 -30.49 -4.84
N LYS A 114 23.50 -29.82 -5.85
CA LYS A 114 24.05 -29.84 -7.22
C LYS A 114 25.41 -29.15 -7.26
N ALA A 115 25.54 -28.00 -6.60
CA ALA A 115 26.81 -27.29 -6.48
C ALA A 115 27.87 -28.16 -5.77
N LYS A 116 27.49 -28.86 -4.69
CA LYS A 116 28.38 -29.82 -4.02
C LYS A 116 28.80 -30.96 -4.96
N HIS A 117 27.87 -31.54 -5.71
CA HIS A 117 28.16 -32.61 -6.66
C HIS A 117 29.11 -32.17 -7.78
N VAL A 118 28.85 -31.01 -8.38
CA VAL A 118 29.71 -30.43 -9.43
C VAL A 118 31.10 -30.11 -8.88
N ASN A 119 31.19 -29.58 -7.65
CA ASN A 119 32.48 -29.35 -7.01
C ASN A 119 33.27 -30.65 -6.84
N VAL A 120 32.64 -31.72 -6.34
CA VAL A 120 33.30 -33.03 -6.20
C VAL A 120 33.77 -33.55 -7.57
N ALA A 121 32.91 -33.54 -8.58
CA ALA A 121 33.25 -33.98 -9.93
C ALA A 121 34.40 -33.16 -10.55
N CYS A 122 34.46 -31.85 -10.26
CA CYS A 122 35.55 -30.98 -10.70
C CYS A 122 36.88 -31.36 -10.03
N GLU A 123 36.88 -31.64 -8.73
CA GLU A 123 38.08 -32.10 -8.02
C GLU A 123 38.56 -33.48 -8.50
N ASP A 124 37.64 -34.41 -8.79
CA ASP A 124 37.99 -35.71 -9.36
C ASP A 124 38.56 -35.58 -10.79
N ALA A 125 37.98 -34.71 -11.62
CA ALA A 125 38.48 -34.45 -12.97
C ALA A 125 39.88 -33.81 -12.96
N LYS A 126 40.16 -32.90 -12.01
CA LYS A 126 41.51 -32.34 -11.80
C LYS A 126 42.51 -33.43 -11.43
N ARG A 127 42.16 -34.32 -10.49
CA ARG A 127 43.02 -35.44 -10.10
C ARG A 127 43.33 -36.35 -11.29
N SER A 128 42.32 -36.72 -12.06
CA SER A 128 42.50 -37.55 -13.26
C SER A 128 43.38 -36.87 -14.30
N LEU A 129 43.23 -35.55 -14.49
CA LEU A 129 44.10 -34.78 -15.39
C LEU A 129 45.57 -34.79 -14.91
N GLU A 130 45.82 -34.60 -13.62
CA GLU A 130 47.16 -34.66 -13.04
C GLU A 130 47.82 -36.05 -13.25
N GLU A 131 47.05 -37.13 -13.09
CA GLU A 131 47.52 -38.50 -13.35
C GLU A 131 47.90 -38.71 -14.82
N VAL A 132 47.05 -38.26 -15.74
CA VAL A 132 47.32 -38.34 -17.19
C VAL A 132 48.55 -37.51 -17.57
N GLN A 133 48.68 -36.30 -17.01
CA GLN A 133 49.86 -35.46 -17.23
C GLN A 133 51.14 -36.12 -16.71
N ALA A 134 51.09 -36.74 -15.53
CA ALA A 134 52.22 -37.49 -14.98
C ALA A 134 52.60 -38.70 -15.85
N LEU A 135 51.61 -39.43 -16.40
CA LEU A 135 51.85 -40.54 -17.32
C LEU A 135 52.45 -40.06 -18.65
N ALA A 136 51.93 -38.97 -19.21
CA ALA A 136 52.46 -38.37 -20.43
C ALA A 136 53.91 -37.93 -20.25
N ALA A 137 54.25 -37.32 -19.10
CA ALA A 137 55.63 -36.94 -18.78
C ALA A 137 56.57 -38.16 -18.70
N LYS A 138 56.12 -39.27 -18.09
CA LYS A 138 56.89 -40.53 -18.06
C LYS A 138 57.10 -41.11 -19.46
N PHE A 139 56.06 -41.10 -20.30
CA PHE A 139 56.16 -41.58 -21.67
C PHE A 139 57.14 -40.76 -22.51
N GLN A 140 57.07 -39.42 -22.39
CA GLN A 140 58.03 -38.52 -23.04
C GLN A 140 59.48 -38.83 -22.62
N ALA A 141 59.73 -39.05 -21.33
CA ALA A 141 61.06 -39.42 -20.85
C ALA A 141 61.59 -40.73 -21.46
N LEU A 142 60.72 -41.74 -21.64
CA LEU A 142 61.09 -43.00 -22.31
C LEU A 142 61.39 -42.83 -23.81
N CYS A 143 60.71 -41.90 -24.49
CA CYS A 143 61.01 -41.58 -25.89
C CYS A 143 62.31 -40.80 -26.06
N GLU A 144 62.69 -40.00 -25.06
CA GLU A 144 63.95 -39.24 -25.06
C GLU A 144 65.16 -40.09 -24.61
N GLU A 145 64.92 -41.23 -23.95
CA GLU A 145 65.98 -42.16 -23.58
C GLU A 145 66.57 -42.82 -24.85
N PRO A 146 67.86 -42.61 -25.17
CA PRO A 146 68.45 -43.11 -26.40
C PRO A 146 68.40 -44.64 -26.42
N ALA A 147 67.94 -45.21 -27.54
CA ALA A 147 67.81 -46.65 -27.72
C ALA A 147 69.09 -47.37 -27.23
N PRO A 148 68.97 -48.44 -26.41
CA PRO A 148 70.12 -49.22 -26.02
C PRO A 148 70.78 -49.74 -27.29
N THR A 149 72.03 -49.36 -27.50
CA THR A 149 72.89 -49.87 -28.58
C THR A 149 72.79 -51.39 -28.58
N THR A 150 71.99 -51.91 -29.50
CA THR A 150 71.70 -53.35 -29.60
C THR A 150 72.92 -53.99 -30.22
N ALA A 151 73.66 -54.75 -29.42
CA ALA A 151 74.59 -55.75 -29.91
C ALA A 151 73.78 -56.86 -30.62
N GLU A 152 74.27 -57.29 -31.78
CA GLU A 152 73.78 -58.39 -32.60
C GLU A 152 73.33 -59.61 -31.76
N ALA A 153 72.12 -60.10 -32.01
CA ALA A 153 71.76 -61.50 -31.76
C ALA A 153 70.72 -61.96 -32.77
N GLU A 154 70.95 -63.19 -33.22
CA GLU A 154 70.42 -63.93 -34.35
C GLU A 154 68.89 -64.01 -34.53
N GLU A 155 68.59 -64.14 -35.80
CA GLU A 155 67.34 -64.46 -36.50
C GLU A 155 66.90 -65.90 -36.19
N GLU A 156 65.69 -66.09 -35.63
CA GLU A 156 64.98 -67.37 -35.74
C GLU A 156 63.52 -67.14 -36.18
N GLU A 157 63.20 -67.85 -37.27
CA GLU A 157 61.99 -67.82 -38.09
C GLU A 157 60.77 -68.52 -37.46
N MET A 158 59.60 -67.90 -37.70
CA MET A 158 58.26 -68.51 -37.96
C MET A 158 57.47 -69.20 -36.82
N PRO A 159 56.13 -69.42 -36.96
CA PRO A 159 55.18 -69.04 -38.01
C PRO A 159 53.90 -68.27 -37.56
N GLU A 160 53.24 -67.71 -38.57
CA GLU A 160 51.89 -67.14 -38.62
C GLU A 160 50.77 -68.10 -38.14
N ALA A 161 49.67 -67.55 -37.59
CA ALA A 161 48.26 -67.73 -38.06
C ALA A 161 47.29 -66.86 -37.19
N PRO A 162 45.97 -66.75 -37.49
CA PRO A 162 45.34 -65.47 -37.86
C PRO A 162 44.13 -65.11 -36.95
N THR A 163 43.31 -64.16 -37.41
CA THR A 163 41.93 -63.84 -36.96
C THR A 163 41.82 -63.00 -35.67
N THR A 164 40.98 -61.97 -35.53
CA THR A 164 39.65 -61.72 -36.12
C THR A 164 39.31 -60.24 -35.98
N VAL A 165 38.70 -59.68 -37.04
CA VAL A 165 38.06 -58.37 -37.10
C VAL A 165 36.77 -58.41 -36.28
N ALA A 166 36.57 -57.42 -35.39
CA ALA A 166 35.26 -57.15 -34.78
C ALA A 166 35.01 -55.63 -34.78
N GLU A 167 34.41 -55.22 -35.88
CA GLU A 167 33.61 -54.02 -36.07
C GLU A 167 32.47 -53.99 -35.03
N VAL A 168 32.39 -52.93 -34.21
CA VAL A 168 31.20 -52.64 -33.39
C VAL A 168 30.82 -51.17 -33.53
N GLU A 169 29.75 -51.02 -34.29
CA GLU A 169 28.74 -49.96 -34.38
C GLU A 169 28.88 -48.72 -33.49
N ALA A 170 28.91 -47.58 -34.20
CA ALA A 170 28.38 -46.32 -33.73
C ALA A 170 26.87 -46.44 -33.44
N SER A 171 26.46 -46.22 -32.19
CA SER A 171 25.08 -45.91 -31.85
C SER A 171 24.99 -44.44 -31.42
N ALA A 172 24.49 -43.63 -32.35
CA ALA A 172 24.05 -42.27 -32.11
C ALA A 172 22.62 -42.33 -31.55
N GLU A 173 22.41 -41.84 -30.33
CA GLU A 173 21.07 -41.55 -29.83
C GLU A 173 21.06 -40.18 -29.18
N ALA A 174 20.56 -39.21 -29.93
CA ALA A 174 20.16 -37.90 -29.44
C ALA A 174 18.71 -37.98 -28.94
N PRO A 175 18.36 -37.37 -27.79
CA PRO A 175 17.00 -36.94 -27.54
C PRO A 175 16.91 -35.42 -27.64
N THR A 176 16.33 -35.00 -28.77
CA THR A 176 15.19 -34.08 -28.86
C THR A 176 15.10 -32.95 -27.84
N VAL A 177 15.38 -31.75 -28.34
CA VAL A 177 14.84 -30.47 -27.84
C VAL A 177 13.32 -30.50 -28.02
N ALA A 178 12.58 -30.60 -26.92
CA ALA A 178 11.15 -30.32 -26.89
C ALA A 178 10.95 -28.81 -26.63
N GLU A 179 10.78 -28.10 -27.73
CA GLU A 179 10.18 -26.77 -27.83
C GLU A 179 8.64 -26.91 -27.78
N VAL A 180 8.01 -26.40 -26.71
CA VAL A 180 6.58 -26.02 -26.67
C VAL A 180 6.50 -24.88 -25.65
N VAL A 181 6.56 -23.60 -26.05
CA VAL A 181 5.50 -22.75 -26.65
C VAL A 181 4.45 -22.30 -25.62
N ALA A 182 4.45 -20.97 -25.46
CA ALA A 182 3.41 -20.04 -25.01
C ALA A 182 2.93 -20.10 -23.54
#